data_AF-A0A7Y2L6F5-F1
#
_entry.id   AF-A0A7Y2L6F5-F1
#
_cell.length_a   1.000
_cell.length_b   1.000
_cell.length_c   1.000
_cell.angle_alpha   90.00
_cell.angle_beta   90.00
_cell.angle_gamma   90.00
#
_symmetry.space_group_name_H-M   'P 1'
#
loop_
_entity.id
_entity.type
_entity.pdbx_description
1 polymer ?
#
loop_
_entity_poly.entity_id
_entity_poly.type
_entity_poly.pdbx_seq_one_letter_code
_entity_poly.pdbx_strand_id
1 'polypeptide(L)'
;MLLVTQLKNQDPLNPVDDKEFLAQLAQFSALEQMQNLNESFNSVKAIALIGKNVYATINDGNGNSKEVFGKVDAVYRENGQYFLKVKGLDIPLDAVRAVTE
;
A
#
# COMPACT_ATOMS: atom_id res chain seq x y z
N MET A 1 -15.49 14.54 17.99
CA MET A 1 -15.14 13.98 19.32
C MET A 1 -16.29 14.21 20.30
N LEU A 2 -17.29 13.32 20.30
CA LEU A 2 -18.45 13.39 21.20
C LEU A 2 -18.42 12.28 22.29
N LEU A 3 -17.38 11.44 22.28
CA LEU A 3 -17.31 10.20 23.07
C LEU A 3 -16.60 10.37 24.43
N VAL A 4 -16.15 11.57 24.77
CA VAL A 4 -15.50 11.84 26.08
C VAL A 4 -16.53 12.16 27.17
N THR A 5 -17.78 12.50 26.81
CA THR A 5 -18.80 12.93 27.77
C THR A 5 -19.60 11.78 28.38
N GLN A 6 -19.66 10.61 27.73
CA GLN A 6 -20.37 9.43 28.28
C GLN A 6 -19.50 8.61 29.26
N LEU A 7 -18.30 9.09 29.59
CA LEU A 7 -17.36 8.50 30.55
C LEU A 7 -17.66 8.83 32.02
N LYS A 8 -18.78 9.48 32.32
CA LYS A 8 -19.07 9.96 33.69
C LYS A 8 -19.94 9.03 34.55
N ASN A 9 -20.42 7.90 34.03
CA ASN A 9 -21.35 7.05 34.77
C ASN A 9 -21.23 5.54 34.48
N GLN A 10 -20.03 5.03 34.17
CA GLN A 10 -19.80 3.58 34.12
C GLN A 10 -19.38 3.11 35.52
N ASP A 11 -20.25 2.27 36.10
CA ASP A 11 -20.02 1.54 37.34
C ASP A 11 -18.64 0.85 37.30
N PRO A 12 -17.74 1.09 38.27
CA PRO A 12 -16.33 0.65 38.23
C PRO A 12 -16.12 -0.87 38.29
N LEU A 13 -17.19 -1.68 38.32
CA LEU A 13 -17.14 -3.12 38.58
C LEU A 13 -16.99 -4.02 37.33
N ASN A 14 -16.92 -3.50 36.09
CA ASN A 14 -16.62 -4.31 34.90
C ASN A 14 -15.55 -3.71 33.96
N PRO A 15 -14.29 -3.51 34.41
CA PRO A 15 -13.21 -2.95 33.60
C PRO A 15 -12.58 -3.92 32.58
N VAL A 16 -13.16 -5.11 32.36
CA VAL A 16 -12.59 -6.15 31.47
C VAL A 16 -13.02 -5.92 30.02
N ASP A 17 -14.31 -5.62 29.79
CA ASP A 17 -14.88 -5.40 28.45
C ASP A 17 -14.30 -4.12 27.79
N ASP A 18 -14.15 -3.05 28.58
CA ASP A 18 -13.58 -1.78 28.12
C ASP A 18 -12.09 -1.88 27.73
N LYS A 19 -11.32 -2.73 28.42
CA LYS A 19 -9.90 -2.98 28.09
C LYS A 19 -9.76 -3.82 26.82
N GLU A 20 -10.61 -4.81 26.64
CA GLU A 20 -10.60 -5.66 25.45
C GLU A 20 -11.04 -4.88 24.21
N PHE A 21 -12.06 -4.02 24.33
CA PHE A 21 -12.47 -3.10 23.27
C PHE A 21 -11.39 -2.05 22.93
N LEU A 22 -10.75 -1.43 23.94
CA LEU A 22 -9.63 -0.51 23.72
C LEU A 22 -8.42 -1.21 23.08
N ALA A 23 -8.13 -2.45 23.46
CA ALA A 23 -7.07 -3.25 22.84
C ALA A 23 -7.37 -3.54 21.36
N GLN A 24 -8.62 -3.88 21.02
CA GLN A 24 -9.04 -4.06 19.63
C GLN A 24 -8.96 -2.77 18.83
N LEU A 25 -9.38 -1.62 19.38
CA LEU A 25 -9.26 -0.32 18.72
C LEU A 25 -7.80 0.10 18.51
N ALA A 26 -6.93 -0.15 19.48
CA ALA A 26 -5.49 0.06 19.34
C ALA A 26 -4.90 -0.84 18.24
N GLN A 27 -5.33 -2.09 18.15
CA GLN A 27 -4.93 -3.01 17.10
C GLN A 27 -5.38 -2.54 15.71
N PHE A 28 -6.63 -2.06 15.57
CA PHE A 28 -7.11 -1.48 14.32
C PHE A 28 -6.31 -0.23 13.92
N SER A 29 -6.06 0.67 14.87
CA SER A 29 -5.29 1.90 14.63
C SER A 29 -3.85 1.59 14.19
N ALA A 30 -3.23 0.56 14.78
CA ALA A 30 -1.89 0.11 14.40
C ALA A 30 -1.88 -0.51 12.99
N LEU A 31 -2.89 -1.31 12.63
CA LEU A 31 -3.03 -1.86 11.29
C LEU A 31 -3.24 -0.77 10.23
N GLU A 32 -4.08 0.23 10.53
CA GLU A 32 -4.29 1.37 9.64
C GLU A 32 -3.00 2.17 9.42
N GLN A 33 -2.25 2.47 10.49
CA GLN A 33 -0.95 3.12 10.35
C GLN A 33 0.03 2.29 9.53
N MET A 34 0.06 0.98 9.71
CA MET A 34 0.92 0.09 8.93
C MET A 34 0.52 0.08 7.44
N GLN A 35 -0.77 0.10 7.12
CA GLN A 35 -1.25 0.25 5.75
C GLN A 35 -0.82 1.60 5.15
N ASN A 36 -1.00 2.70 5.89
CA ASN A 36 -0.57 4.03 5.46
C ASN A 36 0.94 4.12 5.21
N LEU A 37 1.74 3.45 6.04
CA LEU A 37 3.20 3.36 5.85
C LEU A 37 3.54 2.56 4.59
N ASN A 38 2.90 1.42 4.35
CA ASN A 38 3.09 0.64 3.14
C ASN A 38 2.70 1.43 1.89
N GLU A 39 1.61 2.19 1.92
CA GLU A 39 1.20 3.05 0.80
C GLU A 39 2.25 4.15 0.52
N SER A 40 2.76 4.78 1.58
CA SER A 40 3.80 5.81 1.48
C SER A 40 5.09 5.25 0.89
N PHE A 41 5.50 4.06 1.35
CA PHE A 41 6.69 3.39 0.85
C PHE A 41 6.55 3.02 -0.64
N ASN A 42 5.40 2.47 -1.04
CA ASN A 42 5.13 2.14 -2.44
C ASN A 42 5.11 3.39 -3.32
N SER A 43 4.59 4.52 -2.82
CA SER A 43 4.63 5.81 -3.53
C SER A 43 6.08 6.26 -3.78
N VAL A 44 6.92 6.23 -2.75
CA VAL A 44 8.33 6.65 -2.86
C VAL A 44 9.08 5.74 -3.82
N LYS A 45 8.88 4.42 -3.71
CA LYS A 45 9.47 3.44 -4.62
C LYS A 45 9.06 3.72 -6.07
N ALA A 46 7.77 3.90 -6.33
CA ALA A 46 7.27 4.19 -7.68
C ALA A 46 7.91 5.46 -8.26
N ILE A 47 7.90 6.56 -7.50
CA ILE A 47 8.50 7.84 -7.92
C ILE A 47 10.00 7.69 -8.21
N ALA A 48 10.73 6.94 -7.39
CA ALA A 48 12.17 6.72 -7.57
C ALA A 48 12.52 5.93 -8.83
N LEU A 49 11.56 5.21 -9.42
CA LEU A 49 11.75 4.47 -10.67
C LEU A 49 11.57 5.34 -11.92
N ILE A 50 10.93 6.52 -11.82
CA ILE A 50 10.74 7.42 -12.97
C ILE A 50 12.10 7.79 -13.54
N GLY A 51 12.26 7.63 -14.85
CA GLY A 51 13.51 7.90 -15.55
C GLY A 51 14.58 6.81 -15.41
N LYS A 52 14.39 5.79 -14.57
CA LYS A 52 15.25 4.61 -14.51
C LYS A 52 14.81 3.56 -15.52
N ASN A 53 15.75 2.71 -15.92
CA ASN A 53 15.47 1.55 -16.74
C ASN A 53 15.03 0.40 -15.84
N VAL A 54 13.92 -0.26 -16.17
CA VAL A 54 13.39 -1.37 -15.37
C VAL A 54 13.24 -2.61 -16.23
N TYR A 55 13.47 -3.77 -15.60
CA TYR A 55 13.14 -5.08 -16.12
C TYR A 55 11.92 -5.59 -15.36
N ALA A 56 10.85 -5.88 -16.10
CA ALA A 56 9.62 -6.39 -15.51
C ALA A 56 9.09 -7.57 -16.31
N THR A 57 8.33 -8.42 -15.64
CA THR A 57 7.66 -9.57 -16.26
C THR A 57 6.16 -9.42 -16.07
N ILE A 58 5.44 -9.21 -17.17
CA ILE A 58 3.98 -9.17 -17.17
C ILE A 58 3.44 -10.49 -17.70
N ASN A 59 2.38 -11.02 -17.10
CA ASN A 59 1.68 -12.16 -17.67
C ASN A 59 0.68 -11.63 -18.70
N ASP A 60 0.85 -12.02 -19.95
CA ASP A 60 -0.16 -11.79 -20.95
C ASP A 60 -1.39 -12.65 -20.61
N GLY A 61 -2.60 -12.20 -21.00
CA GLY A 61 -3.88 -12.86 -20.67
C GLY A 61 -3.99 -14.33 -21.11
N ASN A 62 -2.97 -14.84 -21.80
CA ASN A 62 -2.82 -16.20 -22.29
C ASN A 62 -1.90 -17.08 -21.40
N GLY A 63 -1.48 -16.60 -20.22
CA GLY A 63 -0.62 -17.34 -19.30
C GLY A 63 0.87 -17.38 -19.68
N ASN A 64 1.27 -16.61 -20.70
CA ASN A 64 2.67 -16.45 -21.09
C ASN A 64 3.28 -15.24 -20.40
N SER A 65 4.48 -15.40 -19.85
CA SER A 65 5.25 -14.31 -19.27
C SER A 65 5.98 -13.53 -20.37
N LYS A 66 5.68 -12.23 -20.49
CA LYS A 66 6.35 -11.29 -21.38
C LYS A 66 7.30 -10.43 -20.58
N GLU A 67 8.57 -10.42 -20.99
CA GLU A 67 9.57 -9.55 -20.41
C GLU A 67 9.51 -8.17 -21.07
N VAL A 68 9.49 -7.13 -20.25
CA VAL A 68 9.50 -5.75 -20.68
C VAL A 68 10.71 -5.06 -20.09
N PHE A 69 11.54 -4.52 -20.97
CA PHE A 69 12.67 -3.67 -20.63
C PHE A 69 12.48 -2.28 -21.21
N GLY A 70 12.64 -1.26 -20.38
CA GLY A 70 12.64 0.12 -20.83
C GLY A 70 12.69 1.13 -19.70
N LYS A 71 12.82 2.40 -20.08
CA LYS A 71 12.76 3.53 -19.16
C LYS A 71 11.34 3.75 -18.69
N VAL A 72 11.17 4.04 -17.40
CA VAL A 72 9.88 4.45 -16.83
C VAL A 72 9.61 5.90 -17.24
N ASP A 73 8.53 6.11 -17.96
CA ASP A 73 8.10 7.43 -18.42
C ASP A 73 7.21 8.12 -17.37
N ALA A 74 6.35 7.35 -16.69
CA ALA A 74 5.44 7.86 -15.67
C ALA A 74 5.08 6.78 -14.63
N VAL A 75 4.60 7.23 -13.48
CA VAL A 75 3.95 6.37 -12.47
C VAL A 75 2.54 6.87 -12.22
N TYR A 76 1.62 5.97 -11.95
CA TYR A 76 0.27 6.31 -11.52
C TYR A 76 -0.28 5.23 -10.60
N ARG A 77 -1.35 5.55 -9.88
CA ARG A 77 -2.03 4.64 -8.95
C ARG A 77 -3.43 4.35 -9.49
N GLU A 78 -3.77 3.09 -9.63
CA GLU A 78 -5.11 2.64 -10.04
C GLU A 78 -5.55 1.48 -9.13
N ASN A 79 -6.78 1.54 -8.60
CA ASN A 79 -7.33 0.54 -7.69
C ASN A 79 -6.44 0.18 -6.47
N GLY A 80 -5.65 1.13 -5.99
CA GLY A 80 -4.73 0.91 -4.87
C GLY A 80 -3.36 0.33 -5.25
N GLN A 81 -3.16 -0.08 -6.50
CA GLN A 81 -1.89 -0.59 -7.01
C GLN A 81 -1.14 0.48 -7.80
N TYR A 82 0.18 0.51 -7.65
CA TYR A 82 1.04 1.41 -8.42
C TYR A 82 1.41 0.76 -9.75
N PHE A 83 1.28 1.53 -10.83
CA PHE A 83 1.64 1.15 -12.18
C PHE A 83 2.73 2.08 -12.72
N LEU A 84 3.64 1.48 -13.49
CA LEU A 84 4.76 2.11 -14.17
C LEU A 84 4.47 2.07 -15.66
N LYS A 85 4.49 3.23 -16.31
CA LYS A 85 4.35 3.31 -17.75
C LYS A 85 5.71 3.16 -18.40
N VAL A 86 5.91 2.06 -19.12
CA VAL A 86 7.18 1.72 -19.79
C VAL A 86 6.87 1.37 -21.23
N LYS A 87 7.38 2.16 -22.19
CA LYS A 87 7.12 1.95 -23.64
C LYS A 87 5.62 1.86 -23.98
N GLY A 88 4.78 2.58 -23.24
CA GLY A 88 3.32 2.57 -23.41
C GLY A 88 2.61 1.34 -22.81
N LEU A 89 3.33 0.43 -22.18
CA LEU A 89 2.77 -0.67 -21.39
C LEU A 89 2.68 -0.27 -19.93
N ASP A 90 1.60 -0.70 -19.30
CA ASP A 90 1.33 -0.47 -17.89
C ASP A 90 1.79 -1.68 -17.09
N ILE A 91 2.81 -1.46 -16.26
CA ILE A 91 3.51 -2.51 -15.52
C ILE A 91 3.23 -2.32 -14.03
N PRO A 92 2.63 -3.29 -13.32
CA PRO A 92 2.45 -3.16 -11.88
C PRO A 92 3.81 -3.11 -11.17
N LEU A 93 3.91 -2.30 -10.11
CA LEU A 93 5.15 -2.12 -9.34
C LEU A 93 5.73 -3.45 -8.82
N ASP A 94 4.87 -4.43 -8.56
CA ASP A 94 5.24 -5.77 -8.09
C ASP A 94 5.84 -6.67 -9.18
N ALA A 95 5.59 -6.36 -10.46
CA ALA A 95 6.15 -7.10 -11.60
C ALA A 95 7.59 -6.67 -11.95
N VAL A 96 8.11 -5.62 -11.31
CA VAL A 96 9.50 -5.16 -11.50
C VAL A 96 10.46 -6.12 -10.81
N ARG A 97 11.34 -6.74 -11.60
CA ARG A 97 12.38 -7.68 -11.11
C ARG A 97 13.71 -7.00 -10.85
N ALA A 98 14.10 -6.05 -11.70
CA ALA A 98 15.36 -5.34 -11.58
C ALA A 98 15.25 -3.90 -12.07
N VAL A 99 16.13 -3.05 -11.55
CA VAL A 99 16.23 -1.62 -11.90
C VAL A 99 17.68 -1.35 -12.24
N THR A 100 17.90 -0.67 -13.37
CA THR A 100 19.22 -0.22 -13.81
C THR A 100 19.19 1.29 -14.05
N GLU A 101 20.37 1.89 -14.04
CA GLU A 101 20.54 3.32 -14.33
C GLU A 101 20.37 3.62 -15.83
#